data_AF-F2T5R1-F1
#
_entry.id   AF-F2T5R1-F1
#
_cell.length_a   1.000
_cell.length_b   1.000
_cell.length_c   1.000
_cell.angle_alpha   90.00
_cell.angle_beta   90.00
_cell.angle_gamma   90.00
#
_symmetry.space_group_name_H-M   'P 1'
#
loop_
_entity.id
_entity.type
_entity.pdbx_description
1 polymer ?
#
loop_
_entity_poly.entity_id
_entity_poly.type
_entity_poly.pdbx_seq_one_letter_code
_entity_poly.pdbx_strand_id
1 'polypeptide(L)'
;MSSSLVEIDALEAVVVIDNELDLMSPPAPGPVKVSRLIGEIGLTSPHHIHDRAEATKEFRLEDVCCSAHGLSVLLTAVKGEERRTILFDIGPTEESWARNAERLRLDLSSVERIQLSHWHRDHSAQNLRNPTIGGMLKAIRMINEAKKGKGLPNDDLVVDLHPSRPDYRGIQMGKEIVSLEADPTFQEIEQAGAKVENHDETHTVLGNMFLISGEIPRKTEYETGLKYGVRFDQAAGKWDSDELIADERFLACNIKGLLLSLPAHPRRFL
;
A
#
# COMPACT_ATOMS: atom_id res chain seq x y z
N MET A 1 26.01 -3.44 -5.36
CA MET A 1 26.38 -2.03 -5.61
C MET A 1 25.84 -1.19 -4.46
N SER A 2 26.58 -0.19 -3.98
CA SER A 2 26.13 0.69 -2.89
C SER A 2 24.86 1.42 -3.33
N SER A 3 23.71 1.11 -2.74
CA SER A 3 22.45 1.81 -3.07
C SER A 3 22.60 3.29 -2.72
N SER A 4 22.45 4.16 -3.72
CA SER A 4 22.59 5.62 -3.66
C SER A 4 21.45 6.32 -2.90
N LEU A 5 20.86 5.66 -1.91
CA LEU A 5 19.72 6.15 -1.13
C LEU A 5 20.09 7.50 -0.51
N VAL A 6 19.41 8.56 -0.94
CA VAL A 6 19.71 9.90 -0.47
C VAL A 6 19.04 10.14 0.88
N GLU A 7 19.70 10.97 1.68
CA GLU A 7 19.09 11.48 2.90
C GLU A 7 17.95 12.47 2.55
N ILE A 8 16.80 12.32 3.21
CA ILE A 8 15.60 13.18 3.11
C ILE A 8 15.37 13.95 4.41
N ASP A 9 14.71 15.11 4.30
CA ASP A 9 14.44 16.01 5.41
C ASP A 9 13.24 15.55 6.26
N ALA A 10 12.22 15.02 5.59
CA ALA A 10 11.00 14.52 6.23
C ALA A 10 10.33 13.43 5.39
N LEU A 11 9.52 12.62 6.06
CA LEU A 11 8.62 11.66 5.44
C LEU A 11 7.21 11.88 5.98
N GLU A 12 6.26 12.05 5.08
CA GLU A 12 4.83 12.06 5.40
C GLU A 12 4.26 10.70 5.03
N ALA A 13 3.59 10.03 5.98
CA ALA A 13 2.97 8.73 5.78
C ALA A 13 1.47 8.83 6.07
N VAL A 14 0.65 8.62 5.05
CA VAL A 14 -0.81 8.55 5.19
C VAL A 14 -1.23 7.09 5.04
N VAL A 15 -1.71 6.51 6.13
CA VAL A 15 -2.22 5.13 6.13
C VAL A 15 -3.62 5.13 5.53
N VAL A 16 -3.76 4.54 4.35
CA VAL A 16 -5.01 4.45 3.59
C VAL A 16 -5.79 3.21 4.01
N ILE A 17 -5.10 2.09 4.24
CA ILE A 17 -5.66 0.84 4.75
C ILE A 17 -4.76 0.34 5.87
N ASP A 18 -5.39 -0.02 6.99
CA ASP A 18 -4.79 -0.71 8.12
C ASP A 18 -5.76 -1.79 8.61
N ASN A 19 -5.20 -2.81 9.25
CA ASN A 19 -5.93 -3.92 9.88
C ASN A 19 -6.89 -3.41 10.96
N GLU A 20 -6.49 -2.37 11.68
CA GLU A 20 -7.22 -1.81 12.81
C GLU A 20 -7.39 -0.30 12.66
N LEU A 21 -8.42 0.25 13.29
CA LEU A 21 -8.68 1.69 13.29
C LEU A 21 -8.90 2.14 14.73
N ASP A 22 -7.95 2.93 15.25
CA ASP A 22 -8.09 3.63 16.51
C ASP A 22 -7.93 5.14 16.29
N LEU A 23 -9.05 5.86 16.40
CA LEU A 23 -9.11 7.32 16.23
C LEU A 23 -9.22 8.07 17.55
N MET A 24 -9.17 7.35 18.67
CA MET A 24 -9.35 7.91 20.02
C MET A 24 -8.05 7.93 20.80
N SER A 25 -7.15 6.97 20.58
CA SER A 25 -5.89 6.91 21.30
C SER A 25 -4.83 7.81 20.65
N PRO A 26 -4.34 8.85 21.34
CA PRO A 26 -3.19 9.61 20.85
C PRO A 26 -1.93 8.74 20.93
N PRO A 27 -0.94 8.96 20.03
CA PRO A 27 0.34 8.30 20.14
C PRO A 27 1.06 8.71 21.42
N ALA A 28 2.03 7.90 21.87
CA ALA A 28 2.94 8.31 22.91
C ALA A 28 3.69 9.61 22.50
N PRO A 29 4.04 10.50 23.46
CA PRO A 29 4.79 11.71 23.16
C PRO A 29 6.10 11.37 22.43
N GLY A 30 6.34 12.01 21.28
CA GLY A 30 7.49 11.69 20.43
C GLY A 30 7.53 12.52 19.15
N PRO A 31 8.45 12.19 18.21
CA PRO A 31 8.58 12.91 16.95
C PRO A 31 7.42 12.65 15.98
N VAL A 32 6.60 11.62 16.26
CA VAL A 32 5.45 11.25 15.42
C VAL A 32 4.29 12.20 15.70
N LYS A 33 3.85 12.91 14.67
CA LYS A 33 2.62 13.68 14.68
C LYS A 33 1.53 12.87 13.99
N VAL A 34 0.49 12.52 14.72
CA VAL A 34 -0.71 11.88 14.17
C VAL A 34 -1.76 12.97 13.98
N SER A 35 -2.32 13.02 12.79
CA SER A 35 -3.50 13.83 12.47
C SER A 35 -4.71 12.92 12.28
N ARG A 36 -5.88 13.54 12.14
CA ARG A 36 -7.17 12.88 11.85
C ARG A 36 -7.69 11.97 12.96
N LEU A 37 -7.36 12.26 14.22
CA LEU A 37 -8.12 11.73 15.36
C LEU A 37 -9.56 12.24 15.32
N ILE A 38 -10.47 11.58 16.05
CA ILE A 38 -11.91 11.87 16.01
C ILE A 38 -12.24 13.36 16.23
N GLY A 39 -11.50 14.02 17.12
CA GLY A 39 -11.63 15.46 17.38
C GLY A 39 -11.27 16.32 16.18
N GLU A 40 -10.18 16.01 15.47
CA GLU A 40 -9.76 16.76 14.27
C GLU A 40 -10.74 16.53 13.11
N ILE A 41 -11.20 15.30 12.90
CA ILE A 41 -12.24 15.00 11.90
C ILE A 41 -13.50 15.82 12.18
N GLY A 42 -13.98 15.85 13.44
CA GLY A 42 -15.14 16.65 13.83
C GLY A 42 -14.93 18.16 13.62
N LEU A 43 -13.77 18.69 14.07
CA LEU A 43 -13.45 20.12 13.94
C LEU A 43 -13.27 20.57 12.49
N THR A 44 -12.78 19.68 11.62
CA THR A 44 -12.58 19.94 10.18
C THR A 44 -13.76 19.50 9.32
N SER A 45 -14.87 19.01 9.93
CA SER A 45 -16.04 18.56 9.19
C SER A 45 -16.54 19.63 8.20
N PRO A 46 -16.86 19.26 6.95
CA PRO A 46 -17.46 20.15 5.96
C PRO A 46 -18.97 20.32 6.16
N HIS A 47 -19.59 19.55 7.07
CA HIS A 47 -21.03 19.50 7.25
C HIS A 47 -21.48 20.56 8.25
N HIS A 48 -21.87 21.72 7.73
CA HIS A 48 -22.39 22.83 8.53
C HIS A 48 -23.87 22.65 8.87
N ILE A 49 -24.23 22.98 10.12
CA ILE A 49 -25.60 22.92 10.65
C ILE A 49 -25.97 24.23 11.33
N HIS A 50 -27.26 24.52 11.39
CA HIS A 50 -27.78 25.81 11.89
C HIS A 50 -29.02 25.66 12.79
N ASP A 51 -29.45 24.43 13.09
CA ASP A 51 -30.70 24.09 13.76
C ASP A 51 -30.50 23.43 15.15
N ARG A 52 -29.27 23.40 15.66
CA ARG A 52 -28.88 22.72 16.92
C ARG A 52 -28.11 23.63 17.88
N ALA A 53 -28.68 24.79 18.19
CA ALA A 53 -28.09 25.79 19.09
C ALA A 53 -26.65 26.19 18.69
N GLU A 54 -25.67 26.12 19.59
CA GLU A 54 -24.28 26.52 19.35
C GLU A 54 -23.49 25.57 18.45
N ALA A 55 -24.04 24.40 18.11
CA ALA A 55 -23.38 23.46 17.22
C ALA A 55 -23.33 24.03 15.79
N THR A 56 -22.12 24.17 15.25
CA THR A 56 -21.89 24.73 13.90
C THR A 56 -21.54 23.69 12.86
N LYS A 57 -21.24 22.46 13.30
CA LYS A 57 -20.80 21.34 12.46
C LYS A 57 -21.38 20.01 12.93
N GLU A 58 -21.56 19.10 12.00
CA GLU A 58 -21.96 17.72 12.25
C GLU A 58 -20.78 16.77 11.95
N PHE A 59 -20.45 15.91 12.90
CA PHE A 59 -19.54 14.79 12.65
C PHE A 59 -20.35 13.64 12.05
N ARG A 60 -19.95 13.18 10.86
CA ARG A 60 -20.59 12.07 10.16
C ARG A 60 -19.68 10.86 10.19
N LEU A 61 -20.22 9.72 10.63
CA LEU A 61 -19.46 8.45 10.63
C LEU A 61 -19.10 8.02 9.21
N GLU A 62 -19.82 8.52 8.21
CA GLU A 62 -19.52 8.35 6.79
C GLU A 62 -18.19 8.98 6.38
N ASP A 63 -17.67 9.97 7.12
CA ASP A 63 -16.37 10.62 6.89
C ASP A 63 -15.19 9.86 7.54
N VAL A 64 -15.49 8.88 8.40
CA VAL A 64 -14.50 8.06 9.09
C VAL A 64 -14.05 6.91 8.18
N CYS A 65 -12.74 6.68 8.08
CA CYS A 65 -12.18 5.57 7.29
C CYS A 65 -12.63 4.20 7.83
N CYS A 66 -12.56 3.17 6.99
CA CYS A 66 -12.77 1.78 7.41
C CYS A 66 -11.42 1.07 7.57
N SER A 67 -11.27 0.23 8.59
CA SER A 67 -10.19 -0.75 8.60
C SER A 67 -10.51 -1.94 7.69
N ALA A 68 -9.49 -2.61 7.19
CA ALA A 68 -9.60 -3.85 6.43
C ALA A 68 -8.31 -4.64 6.59
N HIS A 69 -8.39 -5.98 6.61
CA HIS A 69 -7.20 -6.81 6.70
C HIS A 69 -6.31 -6.59 5.47
N GLY A 70 -5.15 -5.96 5.66
CA GLY A 70 -4.23 -5.54 4.63
C GLY A 70 -3.51 -4.24 4.97
N LEU A 71 -2.74 -3.75 4.00
CA LEU A 71 -1.96 -2.51 4.17
C LEU A 71 -2.03 -1.67 2.90
N SER A 72 -2.12 -0.35 3.07
CA SER A 72 -1.83 0.61 2.00
C SER A 72 -1.39 1.92 2.62
N VAL A 73 -0.23 2.43 2.22
CA VAL A 73 0.36 3.65 2.76
C VAL A 73 0.81 4.56 1.62
N LEU A 74 0.31 5.79 1.62
CA LEU A 74 0.79 6.85 0.73
C LEU A 74 1.96 7.57 1.42
N LEU A 75 3.15 7.47 0.84
CA LEU A 75 4.38 8.00 1.39
C LEU A 75 4.89 9.15 0.53
N THR A 76 5.12 10.31 1.14
CA THR A 76 5.73 11.47 0.49
C THR A 76 7.06 11.79 1.15
N ALA A 77 8.16 11.59 0.42
CA ALA A 77 9.48 12.02 0.83
C ALA A 77 9.71 13.49 0.48
N VAL A 78 10.34 14.24 1.39
CA VAL A 78 10.63 15.67 1.23
C VAL A 78 12.14 15.89 1.33
N LYS A 79 12.72 16.56 0.33
CA LYS A 79 14.12 16.98 0.31
C LYS A 79 14.25 18.39 -0.28
N GLY A 80 14.53 19.37 0.56
CA GLY A 80 14.45 20.78 0.19
C GLY A 80 13.04 21.14 -0.26
N GLU A 81 12.92 21.64 -1.50
CA GLU A 81 11.63 21.94 -2.13
C GLU A 81 11.03 20.75 -2.90
N GLU A 82 11.79 19.67 -3.08
CA GLU A 82 11.36 18.51 -3.85
C GLU A 82 10.50 17.57 -2.98
N ARG A 83 9.38 17.12 -3.56
CA ARG A 83 8.46 16.17 -2.95
C ARG A 83 8.26 15.01 -3.92
N ARG A 84 8.41 13.78 -3.42
CA ARG A 84 8.26 12.56 -4.22
C ARG A 84 7.31 11.59 -3.53
N THR A 85 6.32 11.08 -4.27
CA THR A 85 5.23 10.29 -3.67
C THR A 85 5.14 8.88 -4.24
N ILE A 86 5.17 7.89 -3.34
CA ILE A 86 4.98 6.47 -3.64
C ILE A 86 3.77 5.92 -2.87
N LEU A 87 2.97 5.09 -3.53
CA LEU A 87 1.91 4.32 -2.90
C LEU A 87 2.41 2.89 -2.64
N PHE A 88 2.56 2.53 -1.37
CA PHE A 88 3.01 1.22 -0.94
C PHE A 88 1.81 0.34 -0.58
N ASP A 89 1.61 -0.75 -1.33
CA ASP A 89 0.45 -1.65 -1.28
C ASP A 89 -0.92 -0.95 -1.47
N ILE A 90 -1.97 -1.73 -1.69
CA ILE A 90 -3.31 -1.26 -2.07
C ILE A 90 -4.43 -1.84 -1.17
N GLY A 91 -4.08 -2.60 -0.14
CA GLY A 91 -5.07 -3.25 0.73
C GLY A 91 -5.84 -4.38 0.01
N PRO A 92 -6.94 -4.87 0.61
CA PRO A 92 -7.62 -6.08 0.15
C PRO A 92 -8.69 -5.88 -0.91
N THR A 93 -9.34 -4.72 -0.96
CA THR A 93 -10.48 -4.49 -1.87
C THR A 93 -10.49 -3.08 -2.43
N GLU A 94 -11.08 -2.92 -3.61
CA GLU A 94 -11.21 -1.59 -4.21
C GLU A 94 -12.17 -0.68 -3.45
N GLU A 95 -13.24 -1.23 -2.84
CA GLU A 95 -14.25 -0.43 -2.16
C GLU A 95 -13.70 0.16 -0.87
N SER A 96 -12.89 -0.61 -0.13
CA SER A 96 -12.23 -0.14 1.09
C SER A 96 -11.19 0.92 0.75
N TRP A 97 -10.33 0.65 -0.24
CA TRP A 97 -9.27 1.57 -0.64
C TRP A 97 -9.83 2.88 -1.21
N ALA A 98 -10.72 2.82 -2.20
CA ALA A 98 -11.28 4.00 -2.86
C ALA A 98 -12.05 4.89 -1.88
N ARG A 99 -12.87 4.28 -1.02
CA ARG A 99 -13.63 5.01 0.00
C ARG A 99 -12.71 5.71 0.99
N ASN A 100 -11.64 5.04 1.43
CA ASN A 100 -10.68 5.68 2.32
C ASN A 100 -9.90 6.78 1.60
N ALA A 101 -9.48 6.59 0.35
CA ALA A 101 -8.83 7.64 -0.44
C ALA A 101 -9.70 8.91 -0.58
N GLU A 102 -11.00 8.75 -0.81
CA GLU A 102 -11.98 9.85 -0.88
C GLU A 102 -12.16 10.55 0.47
N ARG A 103 -12.38 9.79 1.56
CA ARG A 103 -12.50 10.32 2.93
C ARG A 103 -11.24 11.02 3.40
N LEU A 104 -10.09 10.49 3.00
CA LEU A 104 -8.78 11.07 3.28
C LEU A 104 -8.52 12.33 2.43
N ARG A 105 -9.28 12.52 1.34
CA ARG A 105 -9.10 13.59 0.35
C ARG A 105 -7.68 13.60 -0.23
N LEU A 106 -7.17 12.41 -0.53
CA LEU A 106 -5.81 12.25 -1.02
C LEU A 106 -5.60 12.99 -2.34
N ASP A 107 -4.45 13.64 -2.47
CA ASP A 107 -3.99 14.14 -3.76
C ASP A 107 -3.33 13.01 -4.57
N LEU A 108 -4.17 12.19 -5.20
CA LEU A 108 -3.71 11.06 -6.01
C LEU A 108 -2.91 11.49 -7.25
N SER A 109 -3.03 12.74 -7.69
CA SER A 109 -2.25 13.24 -8.84
C SER A 109 -0.75 13.35 -8.55
N SER A 110 -0.38 13.38 -7.26
CA SER A 110 1.02 13.40 -6.81
C SER A 110 1.71 12.05 -6.90
N VAL A 111 0.96 10.94 -7.03
CA VAL A 111 1.53 9.58 -7.03
C VAL A 111 2.36 9.36 -8.30
N GLU A 112 3.63 9.02 -8.12
CA GLU A 112 4.56 8.77 -9.21
C GLU A 112 4.83 7.27 -9.42
N ARG A 113 4.77 6.49 -8.34
CA ARG A 113 5.00 5.04 -8.36
C ARG A 113 4.08 4.33 -7.39
N ILE A 114 3.65 3.14 -7.75
CA ILE A 114 3.06 2.15 -6.85
C ILE A 114 4.10 1.07 -6.62
N GLN A 115 4.32 0.66 -5.39
CA GLN A 115 5.11 -0.53 -5.07
C GLN A 115 4.22 -1.57 -4.42
N LEU A 116 4.29 -2.81 -4.89
CA LEU A 116 3.75 -3.96 -4.19
C LEU A 116 4.84 -4.61 -3.35
N SER A 117 4.58 -4.81 -2.06
CA SER A 117 5.47 -5.49 -1.13
C SER A 117 5.66 -6.96 -1.50
N HIS A 118 4.55 -7.67 -1.76
CA HIS A 118 4.51 -9.05 -2.22
C HIS A 118 3.14 -9.37 -2.84
N TRP A 119 3.08 -10.48 -3.58
CA TRP A 119 1.85 -10.98 -4.20
C TRP A 119 0.93 -11.63 -3.19
N HIS A 120 0.16 -10.84 -2.47
CA HIS A 120 -0.90 -11.37 -1.65
C HIS A 120 -2.10 -10.43 -1.68
N ARG A 121 -3.26 -11.03 -1.49
CA ARG A 121 -4.56 -10.42 -1.80
C ARG A 121 -4.88 -9.17 -1.02
N ASP A 122 -4.45 -9.12 0.22
CA ASP A 122 -4.58 -8.01 1.15
C ASP A 122 -3.58 -6.87 0.89
N HIS A 123 -2.75 -6.99 -0.14
CA HIS A 123 -1.80 -5.97 -0.59
C HIS A 123 -2.00 -5.58 -2.06
N SER A 124 -2.44 -6.52 -2.91
CA SER A 124 -2.55 -6.33 -4.36
C SER A 124 -3.98 -6.02 -4.84
N ALA A 125 -5.00 -6.64 -4.23
CA ALA A 125 -6.42 -6.60 -4.59
C ALA A 125 -6.80 -6.73 -6.09
N GLN A 126 -7.55 -7.78 -6.43
CA GLN A 126 -8.20 -8.07 -7.74
C GLN A 126 -9.58 -8.74 -7.57
N ASN A 127 -10.68 -8.22 -8.09
CA ASN A 127 -11.97 -8.90 -7.99
C ASN A 127 -12.13 -9.94 -9.11
N LEU A 128 -12.22 -11.23 -8.79
CA LEU A 128 -12.40 -12.28 -9.82
C LEU A 128 -13.77 -12.24 -10.51
N ARG A 129 -14.78 -11.58 -9.92
CA ARG A 129 -16.12 -11.48 -10.53
C ARG A 129 -16.18 -10.46 -11.65
N ASN A 130 -15.20 -9.57 -11.73
CA ASN A 130 -15.03 -8.66 -12.84
C ASN A 130 -13.54 -8.29 -12.97
N PRO A 131 -12.81 -8.84 -13.96
CA PRO A 131 -11.36 -8.62 -14.11
C PRO A 131 -10.97 -7.17 -14.34
N THR A 132 -11.93 -6.27 -14.59
CA THR A 132 -11.69 -4.82 -14.65
C THR A 132 -11.75 -4.14 -13.27
N ILE A 133 -12.16 -4.84 -12.22
CA ILE A 133 -12.44 -4.34 -10.87
C ILE A 133 -11.44 -5.01 -9.92
N GLY A 134 -10.73 -4.23 -9.12
CA GLY A 134 -9.58 -4.70 -8.32
C GLY A 134 -8.87 -3.53 -7.69
N GLY A 135 -8.44 -3.62 -6.44
CA GLY A 135 -7.91 -2.49 -5.69
C GLY A 135 -6.75 -1.82 -6.41
N MET A 136 -5.74 -2.58 -6.87
CA MET A 136 -4.64 -2.01 -7.66
C MET A 136 -5.12 -1.40 -8.98
N LEU A 137 -5.99 -2.08 -9.71
CA LEU A 137 -6.52 -1.56 -10.99
C LEU A 137 -7.36 -0.28 -10.79
N LYS A 138 -8.13 -0.21 -9.71
CA LYS A 138 -8.92 0.96 -9.31
C LYS A 138 -8.03 2.11 -8.88
N ALA A 139 -6.98 1.83 -8.09
CA ALA A 139 -6.01 2.83 -7.69
C ALA A 139 -5.31 3.46 -8.91
N ILE A 140 -4.84 2.64 -9.85
CA ILE A 140 -4.24 3.09 -11.12
C ILE A 140 -5.20 4.03 -11.86
N ARG A 141 -6.45 3.62 -12.05
CA ARG A 141 -7.46 4.45 -12.74
C ARG A 141 -7.70 5.77 -12.01
N MET A 142 -7.87 5.75 -10.69
CA MET A 142 -8.11 6.96 -9.89
C MET A 142 -6.90 7.92 -9.92
N ILE A 143 -5.67 7.40 -9.89
CA ILE A 143 -4.45 8.20 -10.04
C ILE A 143 -4.40 8.83 -11.43
N ASN A 144 -4.63 8.04 -12.48
CA ASN A 144 -4.62 8.52 -13.86
C ASN A 144 -5.71 9.56 -14.13
N GLU A 145 -6.90 9.38 -13.55
CA GLU A 145 -7.99 10.36 -13.59
C GLU A 145 -7.61 11.65 -12.85
N ALA A 146 -6.99 11.56 -11.67
CA ALA A 146 -6.54 12.71 -10.90
C ALA A 146 -5.42 13.50 -11.63
N LYS A 147 -4.44 12.80 -12.21
CA LYS A 147 -3.38 13.39 -13.06
C LYS A 147 -3.99 14.12 -14.26
N LYS A 148 -4.90 13.45 -14.99
CA LYS A 148 -5.63 14.04 -16.11
C LYS A 148 -6.43 15.28 -15.71
N GLY A 149 -7.10 15.23 -14.56
CA GLY A 149 -7.86 16.37 -14.01
C GLY A 149 -7.01 17.61 -13.73
N LYS A 150 -5.72 17.44 -13.46
CA LYS A 150 -4.74 18.54 -13.31
C LYS A 150 -3.95 18.84 -14.59
N GLY A 151 -4.26 18.20 -15.71
CA GLY A 151 -3.50 18.34 -16.96
C GLY A 151 -2.07 17.79 -16.89
N LEU A 152 -1.79 16.89 -15.95
CA LEU A 152 -0.50 16.22 -15.82
C LEU A 152 -0.44 14.99 -16.75
N PRO A 153 0.75 14.64 -17.25
CA PRO A 153 0.98 13.35 -17.91
C PRO A 153 0.58 12.20 -17.00
N ASN A 154 0.02 11.14 -17.58
CA ASN A 154 -0.42 9.94 -16.86
C ASN A 154 0.05 8.64 -17.54
N ASP A 155 0.90 8.75 -18.57
CA ASP A 155 1.54 7.63 -19.26
C ASP A 155 2.82 7.17 -18.55
N ASP A 156 3.16 7.76 -17.39
CA ASP A 156 4.39 7.56 -16.64
C ASP A 156 4.20 6.84 -15.30
N LEU A 157 2.96 6.50 -14.91
CA LEU A 157 2.71 5.80 -13.65
C LEU A 157 3.32 4.40 -13.71
N VAL A 158 4.33 4.17 -12.86
CA VAL A 158 4.99 2.86 -12.73
C VAL A 158 4.35 2.07 -11.58
N VAL A 159 4.10 0.79 -11.82
CA VAL A 159 3.80 -0.21 -10.80
C VAL A 159 5.01 -1.14 -10.70
N ASP A 160 5.70 -1.07 -9.57
CA ASP A 160 6.91 -1.83 -9.27
C ASP A 160 6.57 -3.13 -8.56
N LEU A 161 6.89 -4.25 -9.20
CA LEU A 161 6.43 -5.60 -8.83
C LEU A 161 7.61 -6.56 -8.75
N HIS A 162 7.46 -7.60 -7.95
CA HIS A 162 8.36 -8.74 -8.00
C HIS A 162 7.96 -9.66 -9.17
N PRO A 163 8.91 -10.18 -9.99
CA PRO A 163 8.58 -10.99 -11.17
C PRO A 163 7.92 -12.34 -10.86
N SER A 164 8.18 -12.92 -9.68
CA SER A 164 7.58 -14.20 -9.25
C SER A 164 6.12 -14.04 -8.78
N ARG A 165 5.22 -13.58 -9.65
CA ARG A 165 3.78 -13.62 -9.41
C ARG A 165 3.28 -15.08 -9.35
N PRO A 166 2.59 -15.51 -8.29
CA PRO A 166 1.94 -16.83 -8.26
C PRO A 166 0.69 -16.85 -9.17
N ASP A 167 0.33 -18.01 -9.71
CA ASP A 167 -0.96 -18.16 -10.40
C ASP A 167 -2.10 -17.99 -9.40
N TYR A 168 -1.99 -18.68 -8.26
CA TYR A 168 -2.81 -18.52 -7.07
C TYR A 168 -1.98 -18.76 -5.81
N ARG A 169 -2.33 -18.09 -4.73
CA ARG A 169 -1.93 -18.48 -3.37
C ARG A 169 -3.05 -19.19 -2.65
N GLY A 170 -2.71 -19.88 -1.59
CA GLY A 170 -3.66 -20.61 -0.76
C GLY A 170 -3.09 -20.93 0.61
N ILE A 171 -3.93 -21.54 1.43
CA ILE A 171 -3.57 -21.99 2.78
C ILE A 171 -3.91 -23.48 2.89
N GLN A 172 -2.94 -24.29 3.32
CA GLN A 172 -3.17 -25.69 3.68
C GLN A 172 -3.93 -25.75 5.03
N MET A 173 -5.18 -26.21 4.99
CA MET A 173 -6.04 -26.39 6.16
C MET A 173 -6.29 -27.88 6.41
N GLY A 174 -5.43 -28.49 7.23
CA GLY A 174 -5.50 -29.93 7.48
C GLY A 174 -5.21 -30.71 6.19
N LYS A 175 -6.22 -31.40 5.64
CA LYS A 175 -6.11 -32.15 4.37
C LYS A 175 -6.54 -31.34 3.15
N GLU A 176 -7.14 -30.18 3.35
CA GLU A 176 -7.70 -29.35 2.28
C GLU A 176 -6.75 -28.19 1.97
N ILE A 177 -6.79 -27.71 0.71
CA ILE A 177 -6.15 -26.45 0.32
C ILE A 177 -7.26 -25.46 0.02
N VAL A 178 -7.25 -24.33 0.72
CA VAL A 178 -8.13 -23.21 0.44
C VAL A 178 -7.39 -22.23 -0.45
N SER A 179 -7.77 -22.17 -1.72
CA SER A 179 -7.23 -21.17 -2.64
C SER A 179 -7.74 -19.78 -2.26
N LEU A 180 -6.85 -18.81 -2.32
CA LEU A 180 -7.20 -17.41 -2.41
C LEU A 180 -7.63 -17.08 -3.84
N GLU A 181 -8.27 -15.93 -4.01
CA GLU A 181 -8.51 -15.36 -5.34
C GLU A 181 -7.18 -15.02 -6.02
N ALA A 182 -7.17 -14.87 -7.34
CA ALA A 182 -5.95 -14.49 -8.06
C ALA A 182 -5.53 -13.05 -7.73
N ASP A 183 -4.24 -12.77 -7.90
CA ASP A 183 -3.69 -11.41 -7.96
C ASP A 183 -3.74 -10.85 -9.39
N PRO A 184 -3.83 -9.52 -9.59
CA PRO A 184 -3.89 -8.95 -10.93
C PRO A 184 -2.69 -9.40 -11.77
N THR A 185 -2.94 -9.73 -13.03
CA THR A 185 -1.88 -10.03 -13.99
C THR A 185 -1.15 -8.77 -14.40
N PHE A 186 0.09 -8.91 -14.86
CA PHE A 186 0.84 -7.80 -15.45
C PHE A 186 0.06 -7.14 -16.60
N GLN A 187 -0.61 -7.94 -17.43
CA GLN A 187 -1.41 -7.45 -18.54
C GLN A 187 -2.61 -6.60 -18.07
N GLU A 188 -3.32 -7.02 -17.02
CA GLU A 188 -4.43 -6.24 -16.46
C GLU A 188 -3.95 -4.90 -15.88
N ILE A 189 -2.77 -4.88 -15.26
CA ILE A 189 -2.13 -3.66 -14.74
C ILE A 189 -1.78 -2.69 -15.87
N GLU A 190 -1.19 -3.21 -16.96
CA GLU A 190 -0.90 -2.40 -18.15
C GLU A 190 -2.17 -1.87 -18.82
N GLN A 191 -3.20 -2.71 -18.94
CA GLN A 191 -4.51 -2.32 -19.49
C GLN A 191 -5.23 -1.27 -18.64
N ALA A 192 -4.97 -1.23 -17.32
CA ALA A 192 -5.47 -0.17 -16.45
C ALA A 192 -4.76 1.19 -16.67
N GLY A 193 -3.66 1.21 -17.44
CA GLY A 193 -2.94 2.41 -17.83
C GLY A 193 -1.68 2.69 -17.01
N ALA A 194 -1.06 1.65 -16.44
CA ALA A 194 0.25 1.76 -15.79
C ALA A 194 1.35 1.08 -16.61
N LYS A 195 2.60 1.39 -16.30
CA LYS A 195 3.78 0.64 -16.77
C LYS A 195 4.21 -0.34 -15.69
N VAL A 196 4.41 -1.61 -16.04
CA VAL A 196 4.95 -2.61 -15.12
C VAL A 196 6.47 -2.56 -15.17
N GLU A 197 7.11 -2.40 -14.00
CA GLU A 197 8.54 -2.64 -13.81
C GLU A 197 8.71 -3.82 -12.86
N ASN A 198 9.45 -4.84 -13.30
CA ASN A 198 9.71 -6.02 -12.50
C ASN A 198 11.13 -5.99 -11.94
N HIS A 199 11.26 -6.09 -10.63
CA HIS A 199 12.54 -6.08 -9.92
C HIS A 199 12.55 -7.10 -8.77
N ASP A 200 13.52 -8.01 -8.80
CA ASP A 200 13.90 -8.92 -7.71
C ASP A 200 15.18 -8.49 -6.99
N GLU A 201 15.88 -7.48 -7.51
CA GLU A 201 17.07 -6.88 -6.91
C GLU A 201 16.78 -5.53 -6.21
N THR A 202 17.63 -5.20 -5.23
CA THR A 202 17.57 -3.90 -4.54
C THR A 202 17.88 -2.75 -5.49
N HIS A 203 17.00 -1.75 -5.51
CA HIS A 203 17.14 -0.57 -6.36
C HIS A 203 16.53 0.67 -5.68
N THR A 204 16.86 1.85 -6.20
CA THR A 204 16.35 3.12 -5.68
C THR A 204 15.44 3.78 -6.69
N VAL A 205 14.42 4.49 -6.21
CA VAL A 205 13.39 5.12 -7.04
C VAL A 205 13.16 6.57 -6.63
N LEU A 206 12.48 7.33 -7.51
CA LEU A 206 12.07 8.72 -7.29
C LEU A 206 13.22 9.61 -6.78
N GLY A 207 14.26 9.80 -7.61
CA GLY A 207 15.42 10.63 -7.24
C GLY A 207 16.28 10.02 -6.12
N ASN A 208 16.24 8.69 -5.98
CA ASN A 208 16.88 7.91 -4.92
C ASN A 208 16.38 8.21 -3.51
N MET A 209 15.20 8.82 -3.35
CA MET A 209 14.61 9.10 -2.03
C MET A 209 14.04 7.87 -1.35
N PHE A 210 13.72 6.85 -2.15
CA PHE A 210 13.19 5.57 -1.70
C PHE A 210 14.08 4.42 -2.20
N LEU A 211 14.23 3.39 -1.37
CA LEU A 211 14.87 2.12 -1.71
C LEU A 211 13.82 1.02 -1.66
N ILE A 212 13.75 0.22 -2.72
CA ILE A 212 12.97 -1.01 -2.78
C ILE A 212 13.95 -2.17 -2.66
N SER A 213 13.73 -3.06 -1.69
CA SER A 213 14.60 -4.22 -1.52
C SER A 213 14.38 -5.26 -2.62
N GLY A 214 15.37 -6.12 -2.83
CA GLY A 214 15.13 -7.44 -3.40
C GLY A 214 14.51 -8.40 -2.38
N GLU A 215 14.71 -9.70 -2.59
CA GLU A 215 14.36 -10.75 -1.62
C GLU A 215 14.94 -10.44 -0.23
N ILE A 216 14.11 -10.60 0.81
CA ILE A 216 14.52 -10.43 2.20
C ILE A 216 15.12 -11.75 2.72
N PRO A 217 16.44 -11.83 2.99
CA PRO A 217 17.06 -13.07 3.43
C PRO A 217 16.58 -13.47 4.83
N ARG A 218 16.02 -14.67 4.97
CA ARG A 218 15.65 -15.24 6.29
C ARG A 218 16.90 -15.81 6.95
N LYS A 219 17.48 -15.09 7.90
CA LYS A 219 18.76 -15.45 8.56
C LYS A 219 18.60 -15.89 10.01
N THR A 220 17.44 -15.62 10.61
CA THR A 220 17.16 -15.88 12.02
C THR A 220 16.14 -16.99 12.20
N GLU A 221 16.16 -17.66 13.35
CA GLU A 221 15.28 -18.82 13.63
C GLU A 221 13.80 -18.44 13.78
N TYR A 222 13.48 -17.15 14.01
CA TYR A 222 12.11 -16.67 14.13
C TYR A 222 11.49 -16.22 12.79
N GLU A 223 12.28 -16.17 11.70
CA GLU A 223 11.82 -15.81 10.36
C GLU A 223 11.22 -17.02 9.62
N THR A 224 10.20 -17.65 10.22
CA THR A 224 9.62 -18.91 9.73
C THR A 224 8.60 -18.75 8.60
N GLY A 225 8.32 -17.52 8.17
CA GLY A 225 7.33 -17.24 7.13
C GLY A 225 5.86 -17.42 7.57
N LEU A 226 4.96 -17.51 6.60
CA LEU A 226 3.54 -17.79 6.77
C LEU A 226 3.30 -19.31 6.74
N LYS A 227 3.22 -19.91 7.94
CA LYS A 227 2.99 -21.35 8.08
C LYS A 227 1.74 -21.78 7.29
N TYR A 228 1.85 -22.92 6.60
CA TYR A 228 0.81 -23.49 5.73
C TYR A 228 0.53 -22.70 4.45
N GLY A 229 1.29 -21.64 4.16
CA GLY A 229 1.24 -20.95 2.88
C GLY A 229 1.60 -21.90 1.74
N VAL A 230 0.77 -21.92 0.70
CA VAL A 230 0.99 -22.70 -0.51
C VAL A 230 0.74 -21.83 -1.75
N ARG A 231 1.41 -22.16 -2.85
CA ARG A 231 1.19 -21.53 -4.16
C ARG A 231 0.87 -22.58 -5.21
N PHE A 232 -0.01 -22.21 -6.13
CA PHE A 232 -0.35 -23.03 -7.29
C PHE A 232 0.58 -22.71 -8.44
N ASP A 233 1.11 -23.76 -9.07
CA ASP A 233 1.79 -23.71 -10.37
C ASP A 233 0.84 -24.32 -11.41
N GLN A 234 0.29 -23.47 -12.27
CA GLN A 234 -0.65 -23.89 -13.30
C GLN A 234 0.00 -24.78 -14.37
N ALA A 235 1.29 -24.58 -14.67
CA ALA A 235 2.01 -25.37 -15.66
C ALA A 235 2.29 -26.79 -15.15
N ALA A 236 2.64 -26.94 -13.88
CA ALA A 236 2.86 -28.22 -13.23
C ALA A 236 1.55 -28.86 -12.69
N GLY A 237 0.48 -28.09 -12.55
CA GLY A 237 -0.81 -28.54 -12.03
C GLY A 237 -0.77 -28.97 -10.57
N LYS A 238 0.07 -28.32 -9.74
CA LYS A 238 0.29 -28.70 -8.34
C LYS A 238 0.37 -27.50 -7.41
N TRP A 239 0.14 -27.78 -6.13
CA TRP A 239 0.38 -26.85 -5.03
C TRP A 239 1.69 -27.19 -4.35
N ASP A 240 2.58 -26.21 -4.21
CA ASP A 240 3.84 -26.32 -3.49
C ASP A 240 3.83 -25.41 -2.26
N SER A 241 4.71 -25.69 -1.30
CA SER A 241 4.92 -24.81 -0.15
C SER A 241 5.38 -23.43 -0.61
N ASP A 242 4.76 -22.40 -0.05
CA ASP A 242 5.09 -20.98 -0.26
C ASP A 242 5.17 -20.26 1.08
N GLU A 243 5.58 -20.97 2.14
CA GLU A 243 5.59 -20.40 3.50
C GLU A 243 6.55 -19.20 3.59
N LEU A 244 7.63 -19.19 2.81
CA LEU A 244 8.65 -18.14 2.90
C LEU A 244 8.26 -16.83 2.23
N ILE A 245 7.29 -16.83 1.30
CA ILE A 245 6.89 -15.65 0.51
C ILE A 245 8.16 -14.95 -0.03
N ALA A 246 8.92 -15.64 -0.88
CA ALA A 246 10.25 -15.20 -1.32
C ALA A 246 10.21 -13.90 -2.16
N ASP A 247 9.03 -13.54 -2.68
CA ASP A 247 8.77 -12.29 -3.37
C ASP A 247 8.52 -11.10 -2.42
N GLU A 248 8.61 -11.29 -1.09
CA GLU A 248 8.51 -10.21 -0.11
C GLU A 248 9.66 -9.20 -0.24
N ARG A 249 9.27 -7.94 -0.39
CA ARG A 249 10.15 -6.77 -0.47
C ARG A 249 9.68 -5.70 0.52
N PHE A 250 10.61 -4.90 1.01
CA PHE A 250 10.32 -3.71 1.82
C PHE A 250 10.65 -2.42 1.07
N LEU A 251 10.08 -1.32 1.56
CA LEU A 251 10.44 0.03 1.17
C LEU A 251 11.28 0.67 2.27
N ALA A 252 12.32 1.44 1.95
CA ALA A 252 13.13 2.13 2.93
C ALA A 252 13.43 3.58 2.53
N CYS A 253 13.58 4.44 3.54
CA CYS A 253 13.94 5.85 3.42
C CYS A 253 15.04 6.18 4.41
N ASN A 254 16.04 6.95 4.00
CA ASN A 254 17.05 7.51 4.89
C ASN A 254 16.64 8.91 5.33
N ILE A 255 16.00 9.04 6.49
CA ILE A 255 15.56 10.32 7.04
C ILE A 255 16.69 10.88 7.90
N LYS A 256 16.88 12.21 7.93
CA LYS A 256 17.88 12.85 8.80
C LYS A 256 17.78 12.33 10.25
N GLY A 257 18.83 11.63 10.68
CA GLY A 257 18.92 11.05 12.03
C GLY A 257 18.09 9.77 12.26
N LEU A 258 17.45 9.20 11.24
CA LEU A 258 16.62 8.00 11.35
C LEU A 258 16.56 7.20 10.02
N LEU A 259 16.90 5.92 10.05
CA LEU A 259 16.60 5.01 8.94
C LEU A 259 15.23 4.38 9.17
N LEU A 260 14.29 4.54 8.23
CA LEU A 260 12.99 3.88 8.26
C LEU A 260 12.92 2.79 7.19
N SER A 261 12.44 1.61 7.58
CA SER A 261 12.01 0.56 6.65
C SER A 261 10.52 0.25 6.87
N LEU A 262 9.81 -0.14 5.82
CA LEU A 262 8.38 -0.45 5.81
C LEU A 262 8.17 -1.79 5.08
N PRO A 263 7.99 -2.91 5.81
CA PRO A 263 7.54 -4.18 5.27
C PRO A 263 6.00 -4.23 5.27
N ALA A 264 5.46 -5.22 4.55
CA ALA A 264 4.02 -5.48 4.48
C ALA A 264 3.38 -5.80 5.85
N HIS A 265 4.16 -6.38 6.77
CA HIS A 265 3.69 -6.86 8.06
C HIS A 265 4.42 -6.17 9.22
N PRO A 266 3.77 -5.19 9.91
CA PRO A 266 4.42 -4.36 10.92
C PRO A 266 4.78 -5.11 12.23
N ARG A 267 4.35 -6.37 12.43
CA ARG A 267 4.75 -7.18 13.60
C ARG A 267 6.21 -7.67 13.56
N ARG A 268 7.01 -7.25 12.57
CA ARG A 268 8.37 -7.74 12.32
C ARG A 268 9.50 -6.74 12.61
N PHE A 269 9.22 -5.58 13.20
CA PHE A 269 10.27 -4.62 13.55
C PHE A 269 10.95 -4.90 14.90
N LEU A 270 12.27 -5.02 14.85
CA LEU A 270 13.21 -4.64 15.91
C LEU A 270 13.91 -3.34 15.51
#